data_AF-A0A3N5J3A4-F1
#
_entry.id   AF-A0A3N5J3A4-F1
#
_cell.length_a   1.000
_cell.length_b   1.000
_cell.length_c   1.000
_cell.angle_alpha   90.00
_cell.angle_beta   90.00
_cell.angle_gamma   90.00
#
_symmetry.space_group_name_H-M   'P 1'
#
loop_
_entity.id
_entity.type
_entity.pdbx_description
1 polymer ?
#
loop_
_entity_poly.entity_id
_entity_poly.type
_entity_poly.pdbx_seq_one_letter_code
_entity_poly.pdbx_strand_id
1 'polypeptide(L)'
;MVNRQYLFRVLIACAVCLALPPVASVQADAEADNREVASYRLSDAALARYADATRRFSDVFAENPPPCAESADNSLSGMAARIDAIPGASAALSAAGMGSREYIVFGLATFQAGMGAWALTEGGGELPPGVSPENVEFYQAHETEIQALSGLLPENDCQGGEEEGDWEDDGSEYDG
;
A
#
# COMPACT_ATOMS: atom_id res chain seq x y z
N MET A 1 -39.26 20.83 -63.07
CA MET A 1 -38.77 21.59 -61.90
C MET A 1 -39.23 20.86 -60.65
N VAL A 2 -38.35 20.06 -60.04
CA VAL A 2 -38.65 19.32 -58.80
C VAL A 2 -37.54 19.63 -57.79
N ASN A 3 -37.98 19.93 -56.58
CA ASN A 3 -37.30 20.64 -55.49
C ASN A 3 -36.05 19.91 -54.98
N ARG A 4 -34.91 20.61 -54.99
CA ARG A 4 -33.56 20.11 -54.70
C ARG A 4 -33.02 20.69 -53.38
N GLN A 5 -33.86 20.78 -52.34
CA GLN A 5 -33.57 21.52 -51.11
C GLN A 5 -33.69 20.76 -49.78
N TYR A 6 -34.01 19.45 -49.78
CA TYR A 6 -34.19 18.70 -48.53
C TYR A 6 -33.14 17.61 -48.28
N LEU A 7 -31.97 17.69 -48.90
CA LEU A 7 -30.93 16.66 -48.79
C LEU A 7 -29.67 17.09 -48.02
N PHE A 8 -29.75 18.17 -47.24
CA PHE A 8 -28.58 18.79 -46.59
C PHE A 8 -28.71 19.04 -45.08
N ARG A 9 -29.58 18.31 -44.37
CA ARG A 9 -29.79 18.53 -42.91
C ARG A 9 -29.90 17.26 -42.06
N VAL A 10 -29.19 16.18 -42.39
CA VAL A 10 -29.13 14.98 -41.52
C VAL A 10 -27.70 14.45 -41.32
N LEU A 11 -26.68 15.32 -41.39
CA LEU A 11 -25.27 14.92 -41.21
C LEU A 11 -24.54 15.80 -40.19
N ILE A 12 -25.12 16.05 -39.02
CA ILE A 12 -24.37 16.57 -37.86
C ILE A 12 -24.97 15.97 -36.57
N ALA A 13 -24.66 14.72 -36.28
CA ALA A 13 -24.81 14.13 -34.96
C ALA A 13 -23.88 12.93 -34.87
N CYS A 14 -23.13 12.80 -33.78
CA CYS A 14 -22.23 11.69 -33.44
C CYS A 14 -20.83 11.67 -34.09
N ALA A 15 -20.00 12.69 -33.83
CA ALA A 15 -18.56 12.58 -34.02
C ALA A 15 -17.75 13.23 -32.86
N VAL A 16 -18.19 13.06 -31.61
CA VAL A 16 -17.50 13.60 -30.42
C VAL A 16 -17.52 12.61 -29.24
N CYS A 17 -17.07 11.36 -29.42
CA CYS A 17 -17.12 10.40 -28.31
C CYS A 17 -15.86 9.56 -27.99
N LEU A 18 -14.71 9.68 -28.66
CA LEU A 18 -13.66 8.65 -28.47
C LEU A 18 -12.23 9.19 -28.33
N ALA A 19 -11.99 9.99 -27.30
CA ALA A 19 -10.63 10.24 -26.82
C ALA A 19 -10.61 10.40 -25.28
N LEU A 20 -11.16 9.41 -24.56
CA LEU A 20 -10.82 9.24 -23.15
C LEU A 20 -9.61 8.31 -23.08
N PRO A 21 -8.53 8.68 -22.35
CA PRO A 21 -7.41 7.78 -22.13
C PRO A 21 -7.89 6.52 -21.39
N PRO A 22 -7.31 5.35 -21.67
CA PRO A 22 -7.75 4.10 -21.10
C PRO A 22 -7.49 4.07 -19.59
N VAL A 23 -8.55 4.09 -18.79
CA VAL A 23 -8.52 3.88 -17.33
C VAL A 23 -8.15 2.43 -16.95
N ALA A 24 -7.98 1.57 -17.95
CA ALA A 24 -7.73 0.13 -17.78
C ALA A 24 -6.36 -0.21 -17.19
N SER A 25 -5.35 0.67 -17.31
CA SER A 25 -3.99 0.34 -16.85
C SER A 25 -3.85 0.33 -15.33
N VAL A 26 -4.48 1.29 -14.64
CA VAL A 26 -4.37 1.42 -13.17
C VAL A 26 -4.99 0.22 -12.45
N GLN A 27 -6.11 -0.29 -12.97
CA GLN A 27 -6.77 -1.48 -12.39
C GLN A 27 -5.94 -2.74 -12.60
N ALA A 28 -5.33 -2.89 -13.78
CA ALA A 28 -4.49 -4.04 -14.09
C ALA A 28 -3.23 -4.10 -13.21
N ASP A 29 -2.60 -2.95 -12.92
CA ASP A 29 -1.43 -2.87 -12.05
C ASP A 29 -1.78 -3.24 -10.60
N ALA A 30 -2.89 -2.72 -10.06
CA ALA A 30 -3.36 -3.06 -8.72
C ALA A 30 -3.69 -4.56 -8.58
N GLU A 31 -4.32 -5.17 -9.59
CA GLU A 31 -4.57 -6.61 -9.60
C GLU A 31 -3.29 -7.44 -9.66
N ALA A 32 -2.28 -7.00 -10.43
CA ALA A 32 -0.98 -7.66 -10.50
C ALA A 32 -0.24 -7.59 -9.16
N ASP A 33 -0.22 -6.42 -8.53
CA ASP A 33 0.38 -6.21 -7.22
C ASP A 33 -0.31 -7.03 -6.14
N ASN A 34 -1.64 -7.05 -6.11
CA ASN A 34 -2.41 -7.89 -5.18
C ASN A 34 -2.10 -9.39 -5.37
N ARG A 35 -1.97 -9.83 -6.63
CA ARG A 35 -1.59 -11.21 -6.94
C ARG A 35 -0.17 -11.52 -6.48
N GLU A 36 0.77 -10.60 -6.66
CA GLU A 36 2.15 -10.76 -6.19
C GLU A 36 2.19 -10.97 -4.67
N VAL A 37 1.54 -10.10 -3.90
CA VAL A 37 1.48 -10.21 -2.43
C VAL A 37 0.81 -11.51 -1.99
N ALA A 38 -0.36 -11.85 -2.56
CA ALA A 38 -1.08 -13.09 -2.21
C ALA A 38 -0.31 -14.37 -2.57
N SER A 39 0.52 -14.31 -3.61
CA SER A 39 1.36 -15.44 -4.05
C SER A 39 2.69 -15.53 -3.31
N TYR A 40 3.12 -14.47 -2.61
CA TYR A 40 4.36 -14.46 -1.86
C TYR A 40 4.30 -15.48 -0.71
N ARG A 41 5.40 -16.20 -0.48
CA ARG A 41 5.50 -17.21 0.57
C ARG A 41 6.51 -16.76 1.62
N LEU A 42 6.01 -16.56 2.84
CA LEU A 42 6.87 -16.27 3.99
C LEU A 42 7.71 -17.50 4.33
N SER A 43 8.95 -17.26 4.76
CA SER A 43 9.91 -18.31 5.12
C SER A 43 10.96 -17.77 6.07
N ASP A 44 11.65 -18.65 6.80
CA ASP A 44 12.74 -18.27 7.70
C ASP A 44 13.84 -17.49 6.99
N ALA A 45 14.20 -17.91 5.78
CA ALA A 45 15.23 -17.25 4.99
C ALA A 45 14.82 -15.84 4.54
N ALA A 46 13.53 -15.63 4.23
CA ALA A 46 13.01 -14.31 3.90
C ALA A 46 12.91 -13.43 5.15
N LEU A 47 12.44 -13.97 6.28
CA LEU A 47 12.36 -13.27 7.56
C LEU A 47 13.75 -12.83 8.06
N ALA A 48 14.76 -13.71 7.98
CA ALA A 48 16.13 -13.35 8.36
C ALA A 48 16.70 -12.20 7.52
N ARG A 49 16.45 -12.21 6.20
CA ARG A 49 16.84 -11.10 5.31
C ARG A 49 16.05 -9.83 5.60
N TYR A 50 14.75 -9.94 5.86
CA TYR A 50 13.90 -8.80 6.23
C TYR A 50 14.37 -8.18 7.55
N ALA A 51 14.67 -9.00 8.57
CA ALA A 51 15.17 -8.54 9.85
C ALA A 51 16.53 -7.83 9.74
N ASP A 52 17.46 -8.35 8.94
CA ASP A 52 18.74 -7.67 8.66
C ASP A 52 18.52 -6.37 7.89
N ALA A 53 17.63 -6.40 6.88
CA ALA A 53 17.23 -5.21 6.13
C ALA A 53 16.68 -4.13 7.05
N THR A 54 15.67 -4.42 7.88
CA THR A 54 15.03 -3.45 8.80
C THR A 54 16.04 -2.82 9.75
N ARG A 55 16.97 -3.60 10.32
CA ARG A 55 18.04 -3.05 11.19
C ARG A 55 18.99 -2.12 10.46
N ARG A 56 19.38 -2.45 9.22
CA ARG A 56 20.22 -1.55 8.40
C ARG A 56 19.44 -0.31 7.99
N PHE A 57 18.13 -0.47 7.78
CA PHE A 57 17.23 0.58 7.34
C PHE A 57 16.96 1.62 8.44
N SER A 58 16.90 1.19 9.72
CA SER A 58 16.70 2.12 10.85
C SER A 58 17.80 3.17 10.93
N ASP A 59 19.05 2.79 10.66
CA ASP A 59 20.18 3.73 10.63
C ASP A 59 20.04 4.73 9.47
N VAL A 60 19.66 4.24 8.28
CA VAL A 60 19.44 5.10 7.10
C VAL A 60 18.32 6.10 7.35
N PHE A 61 17.22 5.68 7.98
CA PHE A 61 16.06 6.53 8.26
C PHE A 61 16.30 7.55 9.36
N ALA A 62 17.12 7.22 10.36
CA ALA A 62 17.53 8.20 11.36
C ALA A 62 18.32 9.37 10.74
N GLU A 63 19.12 9.09 9.70
CA GLU A 63 19.90 10.10 8.98
C GLU A 63 19.11 10.80 7.86
N ASN A 64 18.17 10.08 7.25
CA ASN A 64 17.41 10.51 6.07
C ASN A 64 15.92 10.18 6.28
N PRO A 65 15.20 10.91 7.15
CA PRO A 65 13.79 10.65 7.39
C PRO A 65 13.02 10.82 6.06
N PRO A 66 12.14 9.87 5.71
CA PRO A 66 11.38 9.98 4.47
C PRO A 66 10.48 11.22 4.53
N PRO A 67 10.29 11.94 3.41
CA PRO A 67 9.34 13.05 3.38
C PRO A 67 7.93 12.53 3.63
N CYS A 68 7.10 13.31 4.33
CA CYS A 68 5.68 13.01 4.45
C CYS A 68 5.06 12.98 3.05
N ALA A 69 4.61 11.80 2.65
CA ALA A 69 4.15 11.56 1.30
C ALA A 69 2.72 12.10 1.13
N GLU A 70 2.60 13.27 0.52
CA GLU A 70 1.32 13.82 0.07
C GLU A 70 0.85 13.02 -1.16
N SER A 71 -0.06 12.05 -0.95
CA SER A 71 -0.70 11.25 -2.02
C SER A 71 0.27 10.62 -3.04
N ALA A 72 1.06 9.64 -2.62
CA ALA A 72 1.94 8.89 -3.51
C ALA A 72 1.24 7.68 -4.16
N ASP A 73 1.79 7.23 -5.30
CA ASP A 73 1.44 5.97 -5.94
C ASP A 73 1.65 4.79 -4.98
N ASN A 74 0.55 4.16 -4.58
CA ASN A 74 0.51 3.02 -3.66
C ASN A 74 0.68 1.66 -4.36
N SER A 75 1.04 1.66 -5.64
CA SER A 75 1.54 0.45 -6.30
C SER A 75 2.84 -0.04 -5.64
N LEU A 76 3.13 -1.34 -5.74
CA LEU A 76 4.39 -1.91 -5.28
C LEU A 76 5.59 -1.23 -5.94
N SER A 77 5.45 -0.87 -7.22
CA SER A 77 6.47 -0.15 -7.98
C SER A 77 6.70 1.26 -7.43
N GLY A 78 5.62 2.00 -7.13
CA GLY A 78 5.66 3.33 -6.55
C GLY A 78 6.23 3.32 -5.13
N MET A 79 5.87 2.33 -4.32
CA MET A 79 6.48 2.13 -3.00
C MET A 79 7.98 1.80 -3.10
N ALA A 80 8.38 0.91 -4.02
CA ALA A 80 9.78 0.53 -4.18
C ALA A 80 10.63 1.72 -4.65
N ALA A 81 10.12 2.50 -5.61
CA ALA A 81 10.76 3.72 -6.08
C ALA A 81 10.92 4.77 -4.97
N ARG A 82 9.96 4.88 -4.04
CA ARG A 82 10.07 5.76 -2.87
C ARG A 82 11.20 5.33 -1.93
N ILE A 83 11.33 4.03 -1.68
CA ILE A 83 12.45 3.48 -0.90
C ILE A 83 13.78 3.76 -1.62
N ASP A 84 13.85 3.50 -2.92
CA ASP A 84 15.06 3.69 -3.72
C ASP A 84 15.49 5.17 -3.81
N ALA A 85 14.56 6.11 -3.63
CA ALA A 85 14.83 7.54 -3.60
C ALA A 85 15.52 8.02 -2.31
N ILE A 86 15.54 7.19 -1.26
CA ILE A 86 16.18 7.53 0.02
C ILE A 86 17.69 7.25 -0.08
N PRO A 87 18.57 8.25 0.14
CA PRO A 87 20.01 8.04 0.07
C PRO A 87 20.47 6.89 0.98
N GLY A 88 21.15 5.89 0.42
CA GLY A 88 21.67 4.75 1.16
C GLY A 88 20.70 3.58 1.34
N ALA A 89 19.39 3.76 1.13
CA ALA A 89 18.37 2.73 1.35
C ALA A 89 18.58 1.48 0.46
N SER A 90 18.75 1.66 -0.86
CA SER A 90 18.95 0.54 -1.78
C SER A 90 20.23 -0.27 -1.47
N ALA A 91 21.29 0.41 -1.00
CA ALA A 91 22.53 -0.24 -0.58
C ALA A 91 22.35 -1.04 0.72
N ALA A 92 21.62 -0.48 1.70
CA ALA A 92 21.28 -1.16 2.94
C ALA A 92 20.46 -2.44 2.69
N LEU A 93 19.44 -2.38 1.85
CA LEU A 93 18.62 -3.53 1.46
C LEU A 93 19.44 -4.59 0.70
N SER A 94 20.24 -4.14 -0.27
CA SER A 94 21.11 -5.05 -1.05
C SER A 94 22.13 -5.77 -0.17
N ALA A 95 22.64 -5.11 0.87
CA ALA A 95 23.57 -5.72 1.83
C ALA A 95 22.90 -6.82 2.68
N ALA A 96 21.58 -6.75 2.88
CA ALA A 96 20.77 -7.81 3.48
C ALA A 96 20.30 -8.87 2.47
N GLY A 97 20.70 -8.75 1.19
CA GLY A 97 20.28 -9.67 0.12
C GLY A 97 18.82 -9.52 -0.28
N MET A 98 18.25 -8.32 -0.14
CA MET A 98 16.86 -8.01 -0.48
C MET A 98 16.79 -6.79 -1.41
N GLY A 99 15.84 -6.79 -2.35
CA GLY A 99 15.50 -5.60 -3.13
C GLY A 99 14.34 -4.81 -2.50
N SER A 100 14.19 -3.53 -2.86
CA SER A 100 13.12 -2.66 -2.34
C SER A 100 11.72 -3.23 -2.58
N ARG A 101 11.45 -3.77 -3.77
CA ARG A 101 10.17 -4.44 -4.07
C ARG A 101 9.94 -5.67 -3.18
N GLU A 102 10.96 -6.52 -3.01
CA GLU A 102 10.85 -7.71 -2.15
C GLU A 102 10.60 -7.33 -0.69
N TYR A 103 11.26 -6.29 -0.19
CA TYR A 103 11.06 -5.75 1.16
C TYR A 103 9.61 -5.32 1.40
N ILE A 104 9.02 -4.60 0.44
CA ILE A 104 7.62 -4.16 0.51
C ILE A 104 6.66 -5.35 0.43
N VAL A 105 6.88 -6.27 -0.51
CA VAL A 105 6.01 -7.45 -0.67
C VAL A 105 6.06 -8.33 0.58
N PHE A 106 7.25 -8.53 1.18
CA PHE A 106 7.38 -9.24 2.45
C PHE A 106 6.59 -8.55 3.56
N GLY A 107 6.73 -7.23 3.70
CA GLY A 107 6.01 -6.45 4.71
C GLY A 107 4.49 -6.54 4.55
N LEU A 108 3.97 -6.38 3.33
CA LEU A 108 2.54 -6.48 3.04
C LEU A 108 2.00 -7.91 3.23
N ALA A 109 2.75 -8.94 2.83
CA ALA A 109 2.38 -10.33 3.05
C ALA A 109 2.32 -10.67 4.55
N THR A 110 3.29 -10.17 5.32
CA THR A 110 3.33 -10.30 6.79
C THR A 110 2.13 -9.59 7.43
N PHE A 111 1.80 -8.39 6.98
CA PHE A 111 0.63 -7.64 7.45
C PHE A 111 -0.69 -8.39 7.16
N GLN A 112 -0.87 -8.89 5.93
CA GLN A 112 -2.06 -9.69 5.58
C GLN A 112 -2.15 -10.98 6.41
N ALA A 113 -1.03 -11.63 6.67
CA ALA A 113 -0.97 -12.81 7.52
C ALA A 113 -1.34 -12.50 8.98
N GLY A 114 -0.87 -11.37 9.52
CA GLY A 114 -1.26 -10.90 10.85
C GLY A 114 -2.76 -10.61 10.97
N MET A 115 -3.35 -9.97 9.97
CA MET A 115 -4.81 -9.78 9.92
C MET A 115 -5.55 -11.12 9.84
N GLY A 116 -5.05 -12.08 9.06
CA GLY A 116 -5.62 -13.43 8.99
C GLY A 116 -5.54 -14.15 10.33
N ALA A 117 -4.41 -14.08 11.03
CA ALA A 117 -4.24 -14.65 12.37
C ALA A 117 -5.24 -14.05 13.36
N TRP A 118 -5.40 -12.73 13.35
CA TRP A 118 -6.39 -12.03 14.18
C TRP A 118 -7.84 -12.42 13.83
N ALA A 119 -8.18 -12.54 12.55
CA ALA A 119 -9.53 -12.94 12.12
C ALA A 119 -9.89 -14.37 12.58
N LEU A 120 -8.91 -15.28 12.63
CA LEU A 120 -9.11 -16.63 13.15
C LEU A 120 -9.39 -16.66 14.66
N THR A 121 -8.80 -15.75 15.43
CA THR A 121 -8.97 -15.70 16.89
C THR A 121 -10.17 -14.86 17.33
N GLU A 122 -10.36 -13.69 16.72
CA GLU A 122 -11.35 -12.69 17.15
C GLU A 122 -12.49 -12.48 16.12
N GLY A 123 -12.25 -12.77 14.84
CA GLY A 123 -13.12 -12.39 13.72
C GLY A 123 -14.14 -13.43 13.26
N GLY A 124 -14.38 -14.49 14.03
CA GLY A 124 -15.35 -15.54 13.69
C GLY A 124 -14.77 -16.75 12.96
N GLY A 125 -13.44 -16.87 12.84
CA GLY A 125 -12.77 -18.12 12.46
C GLY A 125 -12.60 -18.36 10.96
N GLU A 126 -12.92 -17.37 10.11
CA GLU A 126 -12.73 -17.47 8.65
C GLU A 126 -11.65 -16.50 8.15
N LEU A 127 -10.82 -16.96 7.22
CA LEU A 127 -9.79 -16.12 6.60
C LEU A 127 -10.38 -15.20 5.53
N PRO A 128 -9.98 -13.92 5.49
CA PRO A 128 -10.37 -13.02 4.41
C PRO A 128 -9.93 -13.55 3.02
N PRO A 129 -10.69 -13.28 1.94
CA PRO A 129 -10.30 -13.67 0.60
C PRO A 129 -8.91 -13.15 0.22
N GLY A 130 -8.05 -14.02 -0.32
CA GLY A 130 -6.71 -13.68 -0.77
C GLY A 130 -5.61 -13.81 0.29
N VAL A 131 -5.95 -14.05 1.56
CA VAL A 131 -4.97 -14.34 2.61
C VAL A 131 -4.52 -15.80 2.51
N SER A 132 -3.21 -16.04 2.44
CA SER A 132 -2.62 -17.39 2.42
C SER A 132 -2.65 -18.02 3.82
N PRO A 133 -3.30 -19.19 3.99
CA PRO A 133 -3.27 -19.92 5.27
C PRO A 133 -1.84 -20.25 5.72
N GLU A 134 -0.96 -20.60 4.78
CA GLU A 134 0.44 -20.92 5.08
C GLU A 134 1.20 -19.71 5.63
N ASN A 135 0.95 -18.51 5.08
CA ASN A 135 1.56 -17.29 5.61
C ASN A 135 0.99 -16.95 7.00
N VAL A 136 -0.29 -17.24 7.26
CA VAL A 136 -0.91 -17.06 8.60
C VAL A 136 -0.26 -17.97 9.62
N GLU A 137 -0.08 -19.25 9.30
CA GLU A 137 0.64 -20.20 10.16
C GLU A 137 2.08 -19.74 10.42
N PHE A 138 2.78 -19.27 9.38
CA PHE A 138 4.13 -18.71 9.53
C PHE A 138 4.12 -17.48 10.46
N TYR A 139 3.19 -16.55 10.28
CA TYR A 139 3.08 -15.37 11.13
C TYR A 139 2.87 -15.76 12.60
N GLN A 140 1.95 -16.69 12.88
CA GLN A 140 1.70 -17.18 14.25
C GLN A 140 2.94 -17.82 14.87
N ALA A 141 3.73 -18.57 14.09
CA ALA A 141 4.96 -19.19 14.56
C ALA A 141 6.09 -18.18 14.85
N HIS A 142 6.09 -17.03 14.18
CA HIS A 142 7.14 -16.00 14.27
C HIS A 142 6.65 -14.66 14.84
N GLU A 143 5.47 -14.62 15.46
CA GLU A 143 4.80 -13.39 15.86
C GLU A 143 5.69 -12.50 16.73
N THR A 144 6.36 -13.09 17.73
CA THR A 144 7.27 -12.37 18.62
C THR A 144 8.45 -11.75 17.88
N GLU A 145 9.02 -12.47 16.91
CA GLU A 145 10.14 -11.97 16.11
C GLU A 145 9.69 -10.83 15.19
N ILE A 146 8.54 -10.99 14.53
CA ILE A 146 7.96 -9.98 13.64
C ILE A 146 7.60 -8.71 14.41
N GLN A 147 6.96 -8.83 15.58
CA GLN A 147 6.60 -7.68 16.42
C GLN A 147 7.83 -6.91 16.92
N ALA A 148 8.92 -7.60 17.24
CA ALA A 148 10.17 -6.95 17.64
C ALA A 148 10.77 -6.08 16.52
N LEU A 149 10.53 -6.41 15.25
CA LEU A 149 11.00 -5.63 14.11
C LEU A 149 10.20 -4.34 13.90
N SER A 150 8.89 -4.36 14.18
CA SER A 150 8.03 -3.18 14.04
C SER A 150 8.48 -2.00 14.91
N GLY A 151 9.06 -2.26 16.07
CA GLY A 151 9.59 -1.22 16.97
C GLY A 151 10.96 -0.65 16.57
N LEU A 152 11.61 -1.17 15.53
CA LEU A 152 12.93 -0.69 15.10
C LEU A 152 12.86 0.49 14.13
N LEU A 153 11.74 0.64 13.42
CA LEU A 153 11.56 1.75 12.51
C LEU A 153 11.06 2.95 13.32
N PRO A 154 11.66 4.14 13.15
CA PRO A 154 11.13 5.34 13.79
C PRO A 154 9.69 5.54 13.35
N GLU A 155 8.80 5.81 14.31
CA GLU A 155 7.48 6.31 14.00
C GLU A 155 7.68 7.64 13.26
N ASN A 156 7.23 7.71 12.00
CA ASN A 156 7.29 8.97 11.28
C ASN A 156 6.11 9.83 11.76
N ASP A 157 6.41 10.97 12.38
CA ASP A 157 5.44 11.98 12.87
C ASP A 157 4.62 12.66 11.74
N CYS A 158 4.49 12.02 10.57
CA CYS A 158 3.63 12.48 9.48
C CYS A 158 2.13 12.47 9.84
N GLN A 159 1.76 11.98 11.03
CA GLN A 159 0.49 12.26 11.72
C GLN A 159 0.64 13.52 12.58
N GLY A 160 0.94 14.66 11.97
CA GLY A 160 1.25 15.90 12.71
C GLY A 160 0.68 17.12 12.00
N GLY A 161 -0.60 17.38 12.18
CA GLY A 161 -1.25 18.55 11.62
C GLY A 161 -2.78 18.60 11.69
N GLU A 162 -3.44 17.60 12.30
CA GLU A 162 -4.75 17.88 12.89
C GLU A 162 -4.46 18.74 14.12
N GLU A 163 -4.32 20.05 13.90
CA GLU A 163 -4.64 21.04 14.93
C GLU A 163 -5.95 20.54 15.53
N GLU A 164 -5.89 20.06 16.78
CA GLU A 164 -7.07 19.81 17.60
C GLU A 164 -7.83 21.13 17.56
N GLY A 165 -8.76 21.23 16.61
CA GLY A 165 -9.77 22.26 16.58
C GLY A 165 -10.44 22.10 17.92
N ASP A 166 -10.11 23.02 18.81
CA ASP A 166 -10.81 23.30 20.04
C ASP A 166 -12.25 23.57 19.61
N TRP A 167 -13.04 22.49 19.47
CA TRP A 167 -14.47 22.57 19.31
C TRP A 167 -14.94 23.03 20.68
N GLU A 168 -14.79 24.34 20.93
CA GLU A 168 -15.44 25.03 22.02
C GLU A 168 -16.91 24.63 21.94
N ASP A 169 -17.28 23.74 22.84
CA ASP A 169 -18.62 23.28 23.15
C ASP A 169 -19.49 24.52 23.35
N ASP A 170 -20.14 24.97 22.27
CA ASP A 170 -21.09 26.07 22.29
C ASP A 170 -22.36 25.53 22.92
N GLY A 171 -22.35 25.42 24.24
CA GLY A 171 -23.42 24.87 25.06
C GLY A 171 -24.79 25.46 24.70
N SER A 172 -25.44 24.87 23.70
CA SER A 172 -26.80 25.18 23.31
C SER A 172 -27.69 24.44 24.30
N GLU A 173 -27.91 25.15 25.40
CA GLU A 173 -29.05 25.08 26.29
C GLU A 173 -30.32 24.62 25.53
N TYR A 174 -30.61 23.32 25.64
CA TYR A 174 -31.88 22.75 25.21
C TYR A 174 -32.91 23.01 26.31
N ASP A 175 -33.56 24.16 26.23
CA ASP A 175 -34.76 24.45 27.00
C ASP A 175 -35.96 23.68 26.41
N GLY A 176 -36.52 22.77 27.20
CA GLY A 176 -37.78 22.06 26.96
C GLY A 176 -38.78 22.29 28.08
#